data_AF-A0A632U964-F1
#
_entry.id   AF-A0A632U964-F1
#
_cell.length_a   1.000
_cell.length_b   1.000
_cell.length_c   1.000
_cell.angle_alpha   90.00
_cell.angle_beta   90.00
_cell.angle_gamma   90.00
#
_symmetry.space_group_name_H-M   'P 1'
#
loop_
_entity.id
_entity.type
_entity.pdbx_description
1 polymer ?
#
loop_
_entity_poly.entity_id
_entity_poly.type
_entity_poly.pdbx_seq_one_letter_code
_entity_poly.pdbx_strand_id
1 'polypeptide(L)'
;MKPMKLTLNFNHLIASVMLAVAVSMPAMASVSTGRSVSAPQQQNSTTEGKTQTSGTAWGLSDKEWQQYQQVLKGPRALQSPGIDPLMALGLEAGSASERRHFAEMWVKQEYARVEKELAFQREVDAAWKRLYPNTLPVNMGNASGIAHDTQGRLALFVKRNCVQCDARLKAVLADNRQVDIYLVDSAGSDDTIRQWALAHHIPVDKVRSRQITLNHDNGNWLKYGQGRMPVVLQQGASGWQIAAF
;
A
#
# COMPACT_ATOMS: atom_id res chain seq x y z
N MET A 1 56.82 37.97 -14.48
CA MET A 1 56.13 37.40 -13.29
C MET A 1 55.72 35.98 -13.61
N LYS A 2 56.02 35.03 -12.72
CA LYS A 2 55.96 33.57 -12.92
C LYS A 2 54.53 33.06 -13.19
N PRO A 3 54.33 31.99 -14.00
CA PRO A 3 53.07 31.28 -14.07
C PRO A 3 52.93 30.33 -12.87
N MET A 4 51.81 30.38 -12.15
CA MET A 4 51.51 29.46 -11.06
C MET A 4 50.79 28.23 -11.63
N LYS A 5 51.42 27.07 -11.49
CA LYS A 5 50.87 25.74 -11.75
C LYS A 5 50.13 25.20 -10.50
N LEU A 6 49.33 24.15 -10.76
CA LEU A 6 48.85 23.10 -9.84
C LEU A 6 47.70 23.53 -8.89
N THR A 7 46.66 22.74 -8.64
CA THR A 7 46.45 21.28 -8.74
C THR A 7 44.94 21.00 -8.77
N LEU A 8 44.48 20.08 -9.62
CA LEU A 8 43.19 19.39 -9.47
C LEU A 8 43.29 18.43 -8.27
N ASN A 9 42.33 18.49 -7.34
CA ASN A 9 42.05 17.40 -6.41
C ASN A 9 40.62 16.92 -6.64
N PHE A 10 40.50 15.83 -7.38
CA PHE A 10 39.26 15.08 -7.58
C PHE A 10 39.14 14.08 -6.43
N ASN A 11 38.52 14.50 -5.32
CA ASN A 11 38.22 13.56 -4.23
C ASN A 11 36.99 12.74 -4.59
N HIS A 12 37.25 11.53 -5.08
CA HIS A 12 36.31 10.43 -5.10
C HIS A 12 35.91 10.06 -3.67
N LEU A 13 34.62 10.17 -3.36
CA LEU A 13 33.96 9.40 -2.31
C LEU A 13 32.54 9.11 -2.79
N ILE A 14 32.41 8.16 -3.73
CA ILE A 14 31.13 7.50 -3.98
C ILE A 14 30.91 6.59 -2.77
N ALA A 15 30.15 7.07 -1.80
CA ALA A 15 29.65 6.25 -0.71
C ALA A 15 28.63 5.25 -1.28
N SER A 16 29.09 4.03 -1.55
CA SER A 16 28.22 2.89 -1.86
C SER A 16 27.37 2.58 -0.63
N VAL A 17 26.11 3.02 -0.63
CA VAL A 17 25.10 2.57 0.33
C VAL A 17 24.73 1.14 -0.03
N MET A 18 25.42 0.16 0.57
CA MET A 18 24.99 -1.23 0.59
C MET A 18 23.77 -1.35 1.51
N LEU A 19 22.59 -1.36 0.92
CA LEU A 19 21.34 -1.68 1.62
C LEU A 19 21.30 -3.19 1.87
N ALA A 20 21.79 -3.63 3.03
CA ALA A 20 21.64 -5.00 3.49
C ALA A 20 20.17 -5.26 3.86
N VAL A 21 19.44 -5.94 2.96
CA VAL A 21 18.11 -6.47 3.28
C VAL A 21 18.29 -7.69 4.18
N ALA A 22 18.13 -7.50 5.49
CA ALA A 22 18.08 -8.60 6.44
C ALA A 22 16.78 -9.38 6.24
N VAL A 23 16.84 -10.47 5.48
CA VAL A 23 15.75 -11.45 5.41
C VAL A 23 15.68 -12.15 6.76
N SER A 24 14.68 -11.78 7.57
CA SER A 24 14.41 -12.44 8.84
C SER A 24 13.85 -13.83 8.55
N MET A 25 14.67 -14.88 8.69
CA MET A 25 14.17 -16.24 8.70
C MET A 25 13.39 -16.47 10.01
N PRO A 26 12.14 -16.97 9.98
CA PRO A 26 11.47 -17.35 11.21
C PRO A 26 12.22 -18.53 11.85
N ALA A 27 12.65 -18.35 13.10
CA ALA A 27 13.21 -19.41 13.91
C ALA A 27 12.13 -20.47 14.18
N MET A 28 12.29 -21.66 13.59
CA MET A 28 11.45 -22.81 13.91
C MET A 28 11.86 -23.31 15.31
N ALA A 29 11.04 -22.99 16.31
CA ALA A 29 11.19 -23.55 17.65
C ALA A 29 10.92 -25.06 17.59
N SER A 30 11.96 -25.87 17.75
CA SER A 30 11.84 -27.33 17.84
C SER A 30 11.32 -27.72 19.23
N VAL A 31 10.02 -27.98 19.34
CA VAL A 31 9.47 -28.67 20.52
C VAL A 31 9.78 -30.15 20.41
N SER A 32 10.78 -30.60 21.18
CA SER A 32 11.08 -32.02 21.38
C SER A 32 9.95 -32.67 22.18
N THR A 33 8.97 -33.26 21.48
CA THR A 33 8.09 -34.28 22.05
C THR A 33 8.44 -35.62 21.42
N GLY A 34 9.02 -36.51 22.23
CA GLY A 34 9.40 -37.84 21.81
C GLY A 34 8.17 -38.65 21.41
N ARG A 35 8.04 -38.93 20.11
CA ARG A 35 7.21 -40.02 19.59
C ARG A 35 7.82 -40.50 18.28
N SER A 36 8.45 -41.66 18.34
CA SER A 36 8.99 -42.39 17.19
C SER A 36 7.86 -42.68 16.21
N VAL A 37 7.90 -42.04 15.05
CA VAL A 37 7.06 -42.36 13.89
C VAL A 37 8.01 -42.64 12.73
N SER A 38 7.96 -43.88 12.24
CA SER A 38 8.73 -44.37 11.10
C SER A 38 8.59 -43.44 9.89
N ALA A 39 9.72 -43.04 9.32
CA ALA A 39 9.78 -42.28 8.08
C ALA A 39 9.19 -43.12 6.93
N PRO A 40 8.18 -42.62 6.19
CA PRO A 40 7.95 -43.13 4.85
C PRO A 40 9.02 -42.50 3.95
N GLN A 41 9.82 -43.38 3.37
CA GLN A 41 10.77 -43.11 2.29
C GLN A 41 10.02 -42.39 1.16
N GLN A 42 10.14 -41.06 1.12
CA GLN A 42 9.57 -40.27 0.05
C GLN A 42 10.43 -40.49 -1.18
N GLN A 43 9.92 -41.34 -2.07
CA GLN A 43 10.40 -41.52 -3.43
C GLN A 43 10.71 -40.16 -4.04
N ASN A 44 11.89 -40.05 -4.66
CA ASN A 44 12.22 -39.01 -5.62
C ASN A 44 11.14 -39.05 -6.73
N SER A 45 10.03 -38.35 -6.54
CA SER A 45 9.22 -37.88 -7.63
C SER A 45 10.02 -36.75 -8.26
N THR A 46 10.87 -37.12 -9.22
CA THR A 46 11.31 -36.24 -10.29
C THR A 46 10.08 -35.51 -10.77
N THR A 47 9.95 -34.24 -10.42
CA THR A 47 8.99 -33.34 -11.05
C THR A 47 9.48 -33.13 -12.47
N GLU A 48 9.25 -34.11 -13.34
CA GLU A 48 9.22 -33.96 -14.79
C GLU A 48 7.96 -33.16 -15.15
N GLY A 49 7.93 -31.92 -14.68
CA GLY A 49 7.04 -30.87 -15.12
C GLY A 49 7.90 -29.81 -15.81
N LYS A 50 8.76 -30.20 -16.75
CA LYS A 50 9.29 -29.26 -17.73
C LYS A 50 8.13 -28.90 -18.64
N THR A 51 7.31 -27.96 -18.18
CA THR A 51 6.28 -27.31 -18.97
C THR A 51 6.93 -26.91 -20.28
N GLN A 52 6.54 -27.59 -21.35
CA GLN A 52 6.95 -27.28 -22.70
C GLN A 52 6.16 -26.04 -23.11
N THR A 53 6.46 -24.91 -22.46
CA THR A 53 5.86 -23.62 -22.77
C THR A 53 6.20 -23.34 -24.22
N SER A 54 5.22 -23.23 -25.11
CA SER A 54 5.51 -22.95 -26.51
C SER A 54 6.05 -21.52 -26.63
N GLY A 55 7.00 -21.28 -27.54
CA GLY A 55 7.52 -19.93 -27.80
C GLY A 55 6.41 -18.94 -28.18
N THR A 56 5.30 -19.45 -28.74
CA THR A 56 4.09 -18.69 -29.05
C THR A 56 3.47 -18.01 -27.82
N ALA A 57 3.49 -18.63 -26.65
CA ALA A 57 2.98 -18.01 -25.41
C ALA A 57 3.79 -16.76 -25.01
N TRP A 58 5.03 -16.69 -25.48
CA TRP A 58 5.96 -15.58 -25.28
C TRP A 58 6.01 -14.62 -26.48
N GLY A 59 5.19 -14.85 -27.51
CA GLY A 59 5.22 -14.07 -28.75
C GLY A 59 6.50 -14.25 -29.56
N LEU A 60 7.30 -15.29 -29.27
CA LEU A 60 8.55 -15.59 -29.96
C LEU A 60 8.27 -16.36 -31.25
N SER A 61 9.05 -16.06 -32.29
CA SER A 61 9.13 -16.90 -33.48
C SER A 61 9.81 -18.24 -33.18
N ASP A 62 9.64 -19.23 -34.08
CA ASP A 62 10.31 -20.53 -33.92
C ASP A 62 11.83 -20.40 -33.83
N LYS A 63 12.42 -19.44 -34.55
CA LYS A 63 13.86 -19.17 -34.52
C LYS A 63 14.30 -18.62 -33.17
N GLU A 64 13.59 -17.66 -32.62
CA GLU A 64 13.92 -17.07 -31.32
C GLU A 64 13.66 -18.06 -30.18
N TRP A 65 12.66 -18.94 -30.34
CA TRP A 65 12.44 -20.04 -29.42
C TRP A 65 13.59 -21.03 -29.42
N GLN A 66 14.11 -21.41 -30.60
CA GLN A 66 15.31 -22.24 -30.71
C GLN A 66 16.54 -21.56 -30.09
N GLN A 67 16.67 -20.24 -30.28
CA GLN A 67 17.73 -19.46 -29.65
C GLN A 67 17.63 -19.49 -28.13
N TYR A 68 16.43 -19.36 -27.56
CA TYR A 68 16.19 -19.49 -26.12
C TYR A 68 16.58 -20.87 -25.60
N GLN A 69 16.19 -21.93 -26.32
CA GLN A 69 16.57 -23.29 -25.98
C GLN A 69 18.10 -23.47 -26.00
N GLN A 70 18.80 -22.80 -26.91
CA GLN A 70 20.27 -22.82 -26.96
C GLN A 70 20.89 -22.03 -25.80
N VAL A 71 20.33 -20.87 -25.44
CA VAL A 71 20.72 -20.09 -24.24
C VAL A 71 20.64 -20.95 -22.97
N LEU A 72 19.58 -21.76 -22.84
CA LEU A 72 19.41 -22.66 -21.70
C LEU A 72 20.37 -23.85 -21.66
N LYS A 73 21.12 -24.13 -22.73
CA LYS A 73 22.23 -25.11 -22.67
C LYS A 73 23.51 -24.51 -22.08
N GLY A 74 23.57 -23.18 -21.93
CA GLY A 74 24.72 -22.47 -21.40
C GLY A 74 24.61 -22.15 -19.90
N PRO A 75 25.56 -21.36 -19.37
CA PRO A 75 25.60 -20.96 -17.96
C PRO A 75 24.31 -20.27 -17.46
N ARG A 76 23.53 -19.65 -18.37
CA ARG A 76 22.28 -18.95 -18.04
C ARG A 76 21.28 -19.83 -17.28
N ALA A 77 21.15 -21.10 -17.65
CA ALA A 77 20.24 -22.02 -16.97
C ALA A 77 20.64 -22.30 -15.51
N LEU A 78 21.95 -22.25 -15.22
CA LEU A 78 22.47 -22.43 -13.87
C LEU A 78 22.40 -21.14 -13.05
N GLN A 79 22.67 -20.00 -13.69
CA GLN A 79 22.69 -18.69 -13.03
C GLN A 79 21.29 -18.17 -12.71
N SER A 80 20.29 -18.54 -13.50
CA SER A 80 18.90 -18.08 -13.31
C SER A 80 17.92 -19.20 -13.69
N PRO A 81 17.78 -20.25 -12.86
CA PRO A 81 16.81 -21.31 -13.11
C PRO A 81 15.38 -20.77 -13.24
N GLY A 82 14.66 -21.19 -14.27
CA GLY A 82 13.26 -20.75 -14.50
C GLY A 82 13.12 -19.31 -15.03
N ILE A 83 14.20 -18.71 -15.54
CA ILE A 83 14.15 -17.37 -16.12
C ILE A 83 13.15 -17.29 -17.30
N ASP A 84 12.44 -16.17 -17.31
CA ASP A 84 11.60 -15.70 -18.42
C ASP A 84 12.34 -15.76 -19.76
N PRO A 85 11.74 -16.32 -20.83
CA PRO A 85 12.40 -16.45 -22.13
C PRO A 85 12.84 -15.13 -22.77
N LEU A 86 12.06 -14.06 -22.64
CA LEU A 86 12.41 -12.75 -23.19
C LEU A 86 13.57 -12.13 -22.41
N MET A 87 13.59 -12.28 -21.08
CA MET A 87 14.73 -11.84 -20.27
C MET A 87 16.00 -12.66 -20.58
N ALA A 88 15.89 -13.98 -20.72
CA ALA A 88 17.03 -14.83 -21.06
C ALA A 88 17.64 -14.45 -22.40
N LEU A 89 16.80 -14.25 -23.42
CA LEU A 89 17.22 -13.81 -24.76
C LEU A 89 17.80 -12.40 -24.74
N GLY A 90 17.19 -11.45 -24.01
CA GLY A 90 17.69 -10.08 -23.90
C GLY A 90 19.04 -9.96 -23.19
N LEU A 91 19.25 -10.74 -22.12
CA LEU A 91 20.51 -10.76 -21.37
C LEU A 91 21.66 -11.39 -22.16
N GLU A 92 21.37 -12.45 -22.91
CA GLU A 92 22.36 -13.17 -23.73
C GLU A 92 22.41 -12.67 -25.19
N ALA A 93 21.73 -11.55 -25.49
CA ALA A 93 21.69 -10.97 -26.82
C ALA A 93 23.09 -10.58 -27.32
N GLY A 94 23.44 -11.03 -28.52
CA GLY A 94 24.73 -10.79 -29.16
C GLY A 94 24.89 -9.40 -29.75
N SER A 95 23.81 -8.60 -29.80
CA SER A 95 23.82 -7.25 -30.34
C SER A 95 22.88 -6.31 -29.59
N ALA A 96 23.12 -5.00 -29.73
CA ALA A 96 22.26 -3.97 -29.13
C ALA A 96 20.84 -3.97 -29.73
N SER A 97 20.70 -4.26 -31.03
CA SER A 97 19.39 -4.35 -31.69
C SER A 97 18.57 -5.53 -31.20
N GLU A 98 19.21 -6.69 -31.04
CA GLU A 98 18.58 -7.90 -30.50
C GLU A 98 18.17 -7.70 -29.03
N ARG A 99 19.05 -7.11 -28.21
CA ARG A 99 18.71 -6.76 -26.83
C ARG A 99 17.51 -5.82 -26.75
N ARG A 100 17.49 -4.80 -27.61
CA ARG A 100 16.36 -3.86 -27.69
C ARG A 100 15.07 -4.57 -28.08
N HIS A 101 15.12 -5.45 -29.07
CA HIS A 101 13.96 -6.21 -29.53
C HIS A 101 13.30 -7.01 -28.38
N PHE A 102 14.09 -7.82 -27.66
CA PHE A 102 13.56 -8.61 -26.55
C PHE A 102 13.13 -7.76 -25.35
N ALA A 103 13.83 -6.65 -25.07
CA ALA A 103 13.41 -5.71 -24.03
C ALA A 103 12.05 -5.07 -24.33
N GLU A 104 11.82 -4.63 -25.58
CA GLU A 104 10.53 -4.06 -26.00
C GLU A 104 9.40 -5.10 -25.93
N MET A 105 9.66 -6.35 -26.28
CA MET A 105 8.69 -7.43 -26.09
C MET A 105 8.38 -7.68 -24.61
N TRP A 106 9.40 -7.72 -23.76
CA TRP A 106 9.23 -7.95 -22.32
C TRP A 106 8.41 -6.85 -21.68
N VAL A 107 8.71 -5.57 -21.96
CA VAL A 107 7.94 -4.43 -21.43
C VAL A 107 6.47 -4.49 -21.84
N LYS A 108 6.16 -4.89 -23.08
CA LYS A 108 4.76 -5.04 -23.53
C LYS A 108 4.01 -6.12 -22.75
N GLN A 109 4.65 -7.26 -22.49
CA GLN A 109 4.04 -8.33 -21.69
C GLN A 109 3.90 -7.93 -20.22
N GLU A 110 4.92 -7.28 -19.67
CA GLU A 110 4.90 -6.79 -18.29
C GLU A 110 3.78 -5.77 -18.08
N TYR A 111 3.62 -4.83 -19.01
CA TYR A 111 2.50 -3.89 -19.00
C TYR A 111 1.14 -4.62 -18.98
N ALA A 112 0.95 -5.60 -19.87
CA ALA A 112 -0.29 -6.38 -19.92
C ALA A 112 -0.52 -7.23 -18.65
N ARG A 113 0.54 -7.71 -17.99
CA ARG A 113 0.45 -8.41 -16.70
C ARG A 113 0.02 -7.45 -15.59
N VAL A 114 0.68 -6.31 -15.48
CA VAL A 114 0.38 -5.29 -14.46
C VAL A 114 -1.05 -4.75 -14.61
N GLU A 115 -1.55 -4.58 -15.84
CA GLU A 115 -2.95 -4.17 -16.04
C GLU A 115 -3.95 -5.18 -15.46
N LYS A 116 -3.69 -6.49 -15.57
CA LYS A 116 -4.54 -7.53 -14.96
C LYS A 116 -4.47 -7.48 -13.43
N GLU A 117 -3.27 -7.33 -12.89
CA GLU A 117 -3.05 -7.22 -11.44
C GLU A 117 -3.74 -5.97 -10.88
N LEU A 118 -3.66 -4.84 -11.58
CA LEU A 118 -4.31 -3.60 -11.18
C LEU A 118 -5.84 -3.70 -11.27
N ALA A 119 -6.36 -4.34 -12.32
CA ALA A 119 -7.79 -4.60 -12.45
C ALA A 119 -8.30 -5.46 -11.28
N PHE A 120 -7.55 -6.50 -10.91
CA PHE A 120 -7.89 -7.32 -9.76
C PHE A 120 -7.78 -6.56 -8.44
N GLN A 121 -6.72 -5.76 -8.24
CA GLN A 121 -6.55 -4.96 -7.03
C GLN A 121 -7.73 -3.99 -6.82
N ARG A 122 -8.23 -3.35 -7.88
CA ARG A 122 -9.42 -2.49 -7.80
C ARG A 122 -10.65 -3.25 -7.32
N GLU A 123 -10.83 -4.50 -7.77
CA GLU A 123 -11.94 -5.33 -7.31
C GLU A 123 -11.73 -5.82 -5.87
N VAL A 124 -10.49 -6.14 -5.47
CA VAL A 124 -10.16 -6.44 -4.08
C VAL A 124 -10.51 -5.25 -3.18
N ASP A 125 -10.16 -4.03 -3.56
CA ASP A 125 -10.51 -2.81 -2.84
C ASP A 125 -12.03 -2.60 -2.77
N ALA A 126 -12.76 -2.89 -3.86
CA ALA A 126 -14.21 -2.84 -3.89
C ALA A 126 -14.84 -3.92 -3.00
N ALA A 127 -14.29 -5.13 -3.00
CA ALA A 127 -14.74 -6.25 -2.17
C ALA A 127 -14.56 -5.94 -0.69
N TRP A 128 -13.45 -5.32 -0.28
CA TRP A 128 -13.23 -4.85 1.08
C TRP A 128 -14.34 -3.91 1.55
N LYS A 129 -14.75 -2.96 0.71
CA LYS A 129 -15.85 -2.03 1.04
C LYS A 129 -17.18 -2.73 1.24
N ARG A 130 -17.48 -3.77 0.45
CA ARG A 130 -18.74 -4.53 0.55
C ARG A 130 -18.75 -5.46 1.76
N LEU A 131 -17.64 -6.17 2.00
CA LEU A 131 -17.55 -7.20 3.04
C LEU A 131 -17.24 -6.63 4.42
N TYR A 132 -16.48 -5.53 4.49
CA TYR A 132 -16.02 -4.92 5.74
C TYR A 132 -16.19 -3.39 5.75
N PRO A 133 -17.42 -2.87 5.55
CA PRO A 133 -17.68 -1.43 5.37
C PRO A 133 -17.28 -0.54 6.56
N ASN A 134 -17.12 -1.11 7.75
CA ASN A 134 -16.76 -0.38 8.97
C ASN A 134 -15.29 -0.52 9.38
N THR A 135 -14.44 -1.15 8.55
CA THR A 135 -13.01 -1.34 8.84
C THR A 135 -12.18 -0.34 8.05
N LEU A 136 -11.27 0.36 8.73
CA LEU A 136 -10.32 1.27 8.06
C LEU A 136 -9.28 0.44 7.29
N PRO A 137 -9.02 0.74 5.99
CA PRO A 137 -8.02 0.02 5.20
C PRO A 137 -6.59 0.11 5.77
N VAL A 138 -6.29 1.21 6.46
CA VAL A 138 -5.00 1.43 7.13
C VAL A 138 -5.29 1.78 8.59
N ASN A 139 -4.69 1.03 9.51
CA ASN A 139 -4.76 1.28 10.95
C ASN A 139 -3.47 2.00 11.40
N MET A 140 -3.61 3.21 11.94
CA MET A 140 -2.49 4.06 12.39
C MET A 140 -2.06 3.78 13.84
N GLY A 141 -2.51 2.68 14.45
CA GLY A 141 -2.22 2.34 15.85
C GLY A 141 -3.17 2.98 16.87
N ASN A 142 -4.16 3.74 16.41
CA ASN A 142 -5.30 4.21 17.21
C ASN A 142 -6.61 3.95 16.46
N ALA A 143 -7.70 3.75 17.22
CA ALA A 143 -9.00 3.40 16.66
C ALA A 143 -9.58 4.50 15.74
N SER A 144 -9.17 5.75 15.97
CA SER A 144 -9.60 6.94 15.24
C SER A 144 -8.81 7.23 13.96
N GLY A 145 -7.70 6.54 13.70
CA GLY A 145 -6.82 6.75 12.54
C GLY A 145 -6.14 8.12 12.52
N ILE A 146 -5.86 8.71 13.68
CA ILE A 146 -5.23 10.03 13.89
C ILE A 146 -3.72 9.92 13.68
N ALA A 147 -3.17 10.70 12.75
CA ALA A 147 -1.74 10.87 12.59
C ALA A 147 -1.18 11.85 13.63
N HIS A 148 0.04 11.59 14.13
CA HIS A 148 0.74 12.45 15.11
C HIS A 148 -0.10 12.76 16.36
N ASP A 149 -0.72 11.74 16.93
CA ASP A 149 -1.69 11.87 18.00
C ASP A 149 -1.11 12.52 19.28
N THR A 150 -1.52 13.77 19.55
CA THR A 150 -1.13 14.54 20.75
C THR A 150 -2.02 14.30 21.97
N GLN A 151 -2.99 13.37 21.89
CA GLN A 151 -4.06 13.20 22.89
C GLN A 151 -4.98 14.43 23.09
N GLY A 152 -4.85 15.47 22.25
CA GLY A 152 -5.69 16.66 22.31
C GLY A 152 -7.14 16.41 21.86
N ARG A 153 -8.04 17.35 22.21
CA ARG A 153 -9.45 17.38 21.80
C ARG A 153 -9.57 17.35 20.28
N LEU A 154 -10.61 16.68 19.77
CA LEU A 154 -10.84 16.52 18.33
C LEU A 154 -11.92 17.46 17.84
N ALA A 155 -11.84 17.86 16.56
CA ALA A 155 -12.93 18.48 15.84
C ALA A 155 -13.21 17.66 14.58
N LEU A 156 -14.43 17.13 14.46
CA LEU A 156 -14.86 16.29 13.35
C LEU A 156 -15.84 17.07 12.47
N PHE A 157 -15.49 17.27 11.21
CA PHE A 157 -16.37 17.89 10.22
C PHE A 157 -16.99 16.82 9.33
N VAL A 158 -18.32 16.80 9.27
CA VAL A 158 -19.12 15.81 8.56
C VAL A 158 -20.27 16.49 7.81
N LYS A 159 -20.88 15.78 6.86
CA LYS A 159 -22.11 16.18 6.19
C LYS A 159 -23.10 15.02 6.14
N ARG A 160 -24.38 15.31 5.95
CA ARG A 160 -25.40 14.27 5.74
C ARG A 160 -25.15 13.50 4.43
N ASN A 161 -25.70 12.29 4.33
CA ASN A 161 -25.62 11.43 3.15
C ASN A 161 -24.17 11.17 2.68
N CYS A 162 -23.28 10.85 3.63
CA CYS A 162 -21.85 10.69 3.40
C CYS A 162 -21.33 9.41 4.08
N VAL A 163 -21.18 8.34 3.31
CA VAL A 163 -20.75 7.02 3.83
C VAL A 163 -19.37 7.10 4.51
N GLN A 164 -18.45 7.89 3.97
CA GLN A 164 -17.13 8.09 4.58
C GLN A 164 -17.23 8.82 5.93
N CYS A 165 -18.17 9.75 6.06
CA CYS A 165 -18.44 10.47 7.29
C CYS A 165 -18.93 9.53 8.39
N ASP A 166 -19.79 8.56 8.05
CA ASP A 166 -20.30 7.57 9.00
C ASP A 166 -19.17 6.67 9.53
N ALA A 167 -18.28 6.21 8.65
CA ALA A 167 -17.11 5.42 9.03
C ALA A 167 -16.16 6.22 9.94
N ARG A 168 -15.87 7.48 9.59
CA ARG A 168 -15.00 8.34 10.39
C ARG A 168 -15.61 8.69 11.74
N LEU A 169 -16.92 8.98 11.77
CA LEU A 169 -17.65 9.23 13.01
C LEU A 169 -17.54 8.06 13.97
N LYS A 170 -17.77 6.83 13.50
CA LYS A 170 -17.63 5.62 14.35
C LYS A 170 -16.21 5.48 14.90
N ALA A 171 -15.19 5.67 14.06
CA ALA A 171 -13.78 5.60 14.46
C ALA A 171 -13.43 6.64 15.54
N VAL A 172 -13.90 7.89 15.38
CA VAL A 172 -13.69 8.97 16.35
C VAL A 172 -14.44 8.72 17.67
N LEU A 173 -15.68 8.20 17.60
CA LEU A 173 -16.44 7.88 18.80
C LEU A 173 -15.87 6.68 19.57
N ALA A 174 -15.27 5.70 18.87
CA ALA A 174 -14.63 4.54 19.46
C ALA A 174 -13.36 4.90 20.26
N ASP A 175 -12.67 5.99 19.89
CA ASP A 175 -11.51 6.53 20.64
C ASP A 175 -11.90 7.10 22.01
N ASN A 176 -13.20 7.34 22.26
CA ASN A 176 -13.75 7.85 23.52
C ASN A 176 -13.11 9.16 24.03
N ARG A 177 -12.57 9.96 23.10
CA ARG A 177 -11.99 11.27 23.39
C ARG A 177 -13.04 12.38 23.32
N GLN A 178 -12.71 13.53 23.91
CA GLN A 178 -13.51 14.73 23.69
C GLN A 178 -13.50 15.13 22.21
N VAL A 179 -14.67 15.39 21.66
CA VAL A 179 -14.84 15.75 20.24
C VAL A 179 -15.90 16.83 20.05
N ASP A 180 -15.59 17.79 19.21
CA ASP A 180 -16.53 18.77 18.69
C ASP A 180 -16.94 18.39 17.27
N ILE A 181 -18.21 18.00 17.09
CA ILE A 181 -18.73 17.56 15.80
C ILE A 181 -19.41 18.74 15.12
N TYR A 182 -19.02 19.02 13.88
CA TYR A 182 -19.55 20.11 13.06
C TYR A 182 -20.27 19.53 11.84
N LEU A 183 -21.57 19.82 11.73
CA LEU A 183 -22.38 19.43 10.57
C LEU A 183 -22.37 20.55 9.53
N VAL A 184 -21.64 20.30 8.43
CA VAL A 184 -21.34 21.31 7.40
C VAL A 184 -22.57 21.74 6.60
N ASP A 185 -23.46 20.80 6.31
CA ASP A 185 -24.69 21.03 5.54
C ASP A 185 -25.94 21.21 6.43
N SER A 186 -25.74 21.67 7.68
CA SER A 186 -26.82 21.89 8.65
C SER A 186 -27.69 23.11 8.35
N ALA A 187 -27.24 24.03 7.50
CA ALA A 187 -27.94 25.28 7.15
C ALA A 187 -28.36 26.14 8.37
N GLY A 188 -27.62 26.04 9.49
CA GLY A 188 -27.95 26.74 10.74
C GLY A 188 -29.20 26.21 11.47
N SER A 189 -29.71 25.03 11.10
CA SER A 189 -30.91 24.45 11.69
C SER A 189 -30.56 23.47 12.82
N ASP A 190 -30.88 23.83 14.06
CA ASP A 190 -30.72 22.95 15.24
C ASP A 190 -31.51 21.65 15.10
N ASP A 191 -32.69 21.70 14.48
CA ASP A 191 -33.51 20.53 14.22
C ASP A 191 -32.81 19.55 13.28
N THR A 192 -32.08 20.07 12.28
CA THR A 192 -31.26 19.23 11.38
C THR A 192 -30.15 18.52 12.15
N ILE A 193 -29.45 19.23 13.06
CA ILE A 193 -28.43 18.61 13.91
C ILE A 193 -29.04 17.54 14.81
N ARG A 194 -30.19 17.82 15.42
CA ARG A 194 -30.87 16.87 16.32
C ARG A 194 -31.30 15.59 15.60
N GLN A 195 -31.90 15.73 14.42
CA GLN A 195 -32.30 14.59 13.59
C GLN A 195 -31.09 13.77 13.14
N TRP A 196 -30.02 14.45 12.71
CA TRP A 196 -28.77 13.79 12.33
C TRP A 196 -28.16 13.00 13.50
N ALA A 197 -28.11 13.61 14.70
CA ALA A 197 -27.57 12.96 15.88
C ALA A 197 -28.36 11.72 16.31
N LEU A 198 -29.70 11.76 16.20
CA LEU A 198 -30.56 10.61 16.45
C LEU A 198 -30.32 9.49 15.42
N ALA A 199 -30.24 9.83 14.13
CA ALA A 199 -29.99 8.86 13.06
C ALA A 199 -28.64 8.15 13.21
N HIS A 200 -27.65 8.80 13.83
CA HIS A 200 -26.31 8.25 14.06
C HIS A 200 -26.07 7.78 15.50
N HIS A 201 -27.13 7.69 16.31
CA HIS A 201 -27.08 7.16 17.68
C HIS A 201 -26.03 7.85 18.56
N ILE A 202 -25.90 9.18 18.45
CA ILE A 202 -24.96 9.94 19.29
C ILE A 202 -25.38 9.81 20.77
N PRO A 203 -24.48 9.40 21.68
CA PRO A 203 -24.83 9.20 23.10
C PRO A 203 -25.21 10.52 23.79
N VAL A 204 -26.47 10.61 24.25
CA VAL A 204 -27.04 11.82 24.85
C VAL A 204 -26.33 12.20 26.15
N ASP A 205 -25.92 11.22 26.94
CA ASP A 205 -25.15 11.39 28.16
C ASP A 205 -23.78 12.07 27.90
N LYS A 206 -23.09 11.68 26.83
CA LYS A 206 -21.82 12.29 26.41
C LYS A 206 -21.98 13.70 25.86
N VAL A 207 -23.13 13.99 25.24
CA VAL A 207 -23.48 15.35 24.82
C VAL A 207 -23.76 16.23 26.04
N ARG A 208 -24.53 15.73 27.01
CA ARG A 208 -24.83 16.45 28.26
C ARG A 208 -23.58 16.74 29.09
N SER A 209 -22.62 15.81 29.13
CA SER A 209 -21.33 15.99 29.82
C SER A 209 -20.32 16.83 29.04
N ARG A 210 -20.66 17.31 27.83
CA ARG A 210 -19.78 18.05 26.90
C ARG A 210 -18.53 17.28 26.44
N GLN A 211 -18.53 15.95 26.61
CA GLN A 211 -17.53 15.10 25.97
C GLN A 211 -17.72 15.11 24.45
N ILE A 212 -18.96 15.16 23.98
CA ILE A 212 -19.32 15.40 22.59
C ILE A 212 -20.04 16.73 22.50
N THR A 213 -19.66 17.59 21.54
CA THR A 213 -20.49 18.76 21.17
C THR A 213 -20.99 18.59 19.74
N LEU A 214 -22.16 19.16 19.46
CA LEU A 214 -22.80 19.15 18.15
C LEU A 214 -22.99 20.59 17.71
N ASN A 215 -22.44 20.96 16.56
CA ASN A 215 -22.31 22.34 16.13
C ASN A 215 -22.63 22.51 14.65
N HIS A 216 -22.99 23.74 14.27
CA HIS A 216 -23.00 24.17 12.88
C HIS A 216 -21.59 24.47 12.40
N ASP A 217 -21.27 24.12 11.16
CA ASP A 217 -20.08 24.69 10.53
C ASP A 217 -20.35 26.14 10.12
N ASN A 218 -19.41 27.03 10.47
CA ASN A 218 -19.42 28.44 10.08
C ASN A 218 -18.29 28.74 9.08
N GLY A 219 -17.98 27.79 8.18
CA GLY A 219 -16.88 27.88 7.22
C GLY A 219 -15.51 27.41 7.76
N ASN A 220 -15.48 26.85 8.97
CA ASN A 220 -14.25 26.31 9.57
C ASN A 220 -13.79 25.06 8.82
N TRP A 221 -14.72 24.26 8.31
CA TRP A 221 -14.41 23.13 7.44
C TRP A 221 -13.60 23.57 6.21
N LEU A 222 -14.01 24.64 5.52
CA LEU A 222 -13.31 25.13 4.34
C LEU A 222 -11.94 25.71 4.73
N LYS A 223 -11.89 26.51 5.79
CA LYS A 223 -10.69 27.22 6.26
C LYS A 223 -9.59 26.28 6.77
N TYR A 224 -9.96 25.30 7.60
CA TYR A 224 -9.01 24.45 8.31
C TYR A 224 -8.97 23.02 7.76
N GLY A 225 -10.07 22.55 7.16
CA GLY A 225 -10.21 21.21 6.59
C GLY A 225 -9.86 21.09 5.10
N GLN A 226 -9.42 22.18 4.47
CA GLN A 226 -9.02 22.22 3.05
C GLN A 226 -10.11 21.74 2.07
N GLY A 227 -11.39 21.87 2.45
CA GLY A 227 -12.53 21.44 1.63
C GLY A 227 -12.64 19.92 1.44
N ARG A 228 -11.94 19.11 2.25
CA ARG A 228 -12.02 17.64 2.21
C ARG A 228 -13.00 17.12 3.26
N MET A 229 -13.75 16.08 2.93
CA MET A 229 -14.84 15.57 3.75
C MET A 229 -14.80 14.03 3.82
N PRO A 230 -14.93 13.41 5.01
CA PRO A 230 -14.82 14.04 6.33
C PRO A 230 -13.40 14.56 6.61
N VAL A 231 -13.25 15.33 7.68
CA VAL A 231 -11.93 15.73 8.18
C VAL A 231 -11.95 15.81 9.70
N VAL A 232 -10.88 15.32 10.32
CA VAL A 232 -10.63 15.40 11.75
C VAL A 232 -9.47 16.36 11.97
N LEU A 233 -9.70 17.36 12.80
CA LEU A 233 -8.66 18.19 13.35
C LEU A 233 -8.36 17.74 14.79
N GLN A 234 -7.11 17.92 15.21
CA GLN A 234 -6.68 17.73 16.58
C GLN A 234 -6.14 19.05 17.12
N GLN A 235 -6.49 19.35 18.38
CA GLN A 235 -5.92 20.47 19.10
C GLN A 235 -4.47 20.15 19.52
N GLY A 236 -3.51 20.87 18.95
CA GLY A 236 -2.10 20.82 19.33
C GLY A 236 -1.62 22.12 19.98
N ALA A 237 -0.32 22.19 20.30
CA ALA A 237 0.30 23.37 20.92
C ALA A 237 0.20 24.64 20.05
N SER A 238 0.18 24.47 18.72
CA SER A 238 0.03 25.55 17.74
C SER A 238 -1.42 25.76 17.27
N GLY A 239 -2.40 25.19 17.98
CA GLY A 239 -3.81 25.23 17.61
C GLY A 239 -4.28 23.99 16.84
N TRP A 240 -5.37 24.13 16.09
CA TRP A 240 -5.98 23.02 15.35
C TRP A 240 -5.15 22.62 14.13
N GLN A 241 -4.88 21.33 14.00
CA GLN A 241 -4.14 20.74 12.88
C GLN A 241 -4.90 19.56 12.30
N ILE A 242 -4.79 19.34 10.99
CA ILE A 242 -5.40 18.17 10.35
C ILE A 242 -4.73 16.91 10.88
N ALA A 243 -5.54 16.01 11.40
CA ALA A 243 -5.08 14.76 12.01
C ALA A 243 -5.54 13.52 11.22
N ALA A 244 -6.69 13.59 10.54
CA ALA A 244 -7.16 12.54 9.64
C ALA A 244 -8.19 13.07 8.62
N PHE A 245 -8.43 12.28 7.57
CA PHE A 245 -9.55 12.45 6.63
C PHE A 245 -10.46 11.23 6.74
#